data_AF-A0A0G4FQH9-F1
#
_entry.id   AF-A0A0G4FQH9-F1
#
_cell.length_a   1.000
_cell.length_b   1.000
_cell.length_c   1.000
_cell.angle_alpha   90.00
_cell.angle_beta   90.00
_cell.angle_gamma   90.00
#
_symmetry.space_group_name_H-M   'P 1'
#
loop_
_entity.id
_entity.type
_entity.pdbx_description
1 polymer ?
#
loop_
_entity_poly.entity_id
_entity_poly.type
_entity_poly.pdbx_seq_one_letter_code
_entity_poly.pdbx_strand_id
1 'polypeptide(L)'
;MCRYKGVLAVRGMRSKFVFQGVGMLFSGDFSDIHEWGDDEKRVSTFVFIGKNLNREELVSNFEECKAEENLRFAIGDEVQVATGIDKWSKGKVIKHWDQGNPYKIQLEEEGGGANGEPVWAVMDEDDWIKALGG
;
A
#
# COMPACT_ATOMS: atom_id res chain seq x y z
N MET A 1 -25.03 0.13 17.19
CA MET A 1 -23.80 -0.70 17.28
C MET A 1 -23.63 -1.43 15.97
N CYS A 2 -22.52 -1.18 15.28
CA CYS A 2 -22.17 -1.87 14.04
C CYS A 2 -21.01 -2.83 14.32
N ARG A 3 -21.03 -4.02 13.73
CA ARG A 3 -19.91 -4.96 13.72
C ARG A 3 -19.49 -5.17 12.29
N TYR A 4 -18.20 -5.31 12.07
CA TYR A 4 -17.71 -5.54 10.73
C TYR A 4 -16.43 -6.35 10.76
N LYS A 5 -16.20 -7.16 9.73
CA LYS A 5 -15.02 -8.01 9.59
C LYS A 5 -14.66 -8.14 8.12
N GLY A 6 -13.39 -8.29 7.82
CA GLY A 6 -12.99 -8.50 6.45
C GLY A 6 -11.60 -9.08 6.30
N VAL A 7 -11.32 -9.43 5.05
CA VAL A 7 -10.03 -9.87 4.56
C VAL A 7 -9.69 -8.98 3.37
N LEU A 8 -8.51 -8.36 3.38
CA LEU A 8 -8.05 -7.51 2.29
C LEU A 8 -6.93 -8.20 1.50
N ALA A 9 -7.04 -8.13 0.18
CA ALA A 9 -5.97 -8.44 -0.75
C ALA A 9 -5.10 -7.19 -0.94
N VAL A 10 -4.06 -7.04 -0.12
CA VAL A 10 -3.12 -5.91 -0.24
C VAL A 10 -2.14 -6.18 -1.37
N ARG A 11 -1.99 -5.21 -2.28
CA ARG A 11 -1.09 -5.34 -3.42
C ARG A 11 0.36 -5.38 -2.94
N GLY A 12 1.17 -6.29 -3.49
CA GLY A 12 2.55 -6.48 -3.05
C GLY A 12 2.73 -7.29 -1.75
N MET A 13 1.65 -7.79 -1.15
CA MET A 13 1.69 -8.67 0.04
C MET A 13 1.23 -10.08 -0.31
N ARG A 14 1.90 -11.12 0.21
CA ARG A 14 1.43 -12.52 0.10
C ARG A 14 0.45 -12.88 1.22
N SER A 15 0.64 -12.32 2.41
CA SER A 15 -0.24 -12.56 3.56
C SER A 15 -1.59 -11.87 3.40
N LYS A 16 -2.64 -12.50 3.91
CA LYS A 16 -3.99 -11.91 3.99
C LYS A 16 -4.01 -10.91 5.14
N PHE A 17 -4.51 -9.70 4.90
CA PHE A 17 -4.77 -8.75 5.98
C PHE A 17 -6.18 -9.01 6.53
N VAL A 18 -6.27 -9.42 7.79
CA VAL A 18 -7.54 -9.79 8.43
C VAL A 18 -7.86 -8.76 9.47
N PHE A 19 -9.11 -8.26 9.46
CA PHE A 19 -9.52 -7.23 10.40
C PHE A 19 -10.94 -7.44 10.92
N GLN A 20 -11.21 -6.84 12.07
CA GLN A 20 -12.50 -6.83 12.72
C GLN A 20 -12.73 -5.53 13.49
N GLY A 21 -13.98 -5.11 13.60
CA GLY A 21 -14.37 -3.96 14.38
C GLY A 21 -15.75 -4.08 15.00
N VAL A 22 -15.92 -3.38 16.13
CA VAL A 22 -17.16 -3.30 16.91
C VAL A 22 -17.35 -1.84 17.35
N GLY A 23 -18.33 -1.16 16.77
CA GLY A 23 -18.51 0.28 16.96
C GLY A 23 -17.31 1.05 16.44
N MET A 24 -16.64 1.79 17.34
CA MET A 24 -15.43 2.56 17.04
C MET A 24 -14.13 1.76 17.23
N LEU A 25 -14.21 0.54 17.78
CA LEU A 25 -13.02 -0.31 17.97
C LEU A 25 -12.68 -1.01 16.66
N PHE A 26 -11.41 -0.92 16.27
CA PHE A 26 -10.83 -1.57 15.11
C PHE A 26 -9.58 -2.37 15.54
N SER A 27 -9.41 -3.55 14.95
CA SER A 27 -8.21 -4.38 15.07
C SER A 27 -7.99 -5.09 13.74
N GLY A 28 -6.78 -5.05 13.22
CA GLY A 28 -6.41 -5.77 11.99
C GLY A 28 -4.91 -5.93 11.89
N ASP A 29 -4.49 -7.05 11.29
CA ASP A 29 -3.09 -7.40 11.08
C ASP A 29 -2.93 -8.29 9.85
N PHE A 30 -1.72 -8.39 9.32
CA PHE A 30 -1.37 -9.42 8.37
C PHE A 30 -1.30 -10.77 9.08
N SER A 31 -1.95 -11.78 8.49
CA SER A 31 -1.97 -13.10 9.07
C SER A 31 -0.65 -13.84 8.81
N ASP A 32 0.01 -14.30 9.88
CA ASP A 32 1.21 -15.14 9.81
C ASP A 32 0.94 -16.57 9.33
N ILE A 33 -0.33 -17.00 9.33
CA ILE A 33 -0.75 -18.38 9.02
C ILE A 33 -1.61 -18.47 7.75
N HIS A 34 -2.07 -17.34 7.21
CA HIS A 34 -2.96 -17.30 6.07
C HIS A 34 -2.37 -16.44 4.95
N GLU A 35 -1.63 -17.09 4.06
CA GLU A 35 -1.19 -16.51 2.79
C GLU A 35 -2.20 -16.77 1.66
N TRP A 36 -2.11 -15.96 0.62
CA TRP A 36 -2.72 -16.26 -0.67
C TRP A 36 -2.00 -17.45 -1.32
N GLY A 37 -2.74 -18.49 -1.72
CA GLY A 37 -2.19 -19.56 -2.55
C GLY A 37 -1.71 -19.04 -3.91
N ASP A 38 -0.79 -19.76 -4.56
CA ASP A 38 -0.20 -19.32 -5.84
C ASP A 38 -1.25 -19.19 -6.96
N ASP A 39 -2.25 -20.08 -6.97
CA ASP A 39 -3.39 -20.06 -7.91
C ASP A 39 -4.68 -19.46 -7.28
N GLU A 40 -4.61 -18.96 -6.05
CA GLU A 40 -5.78 -18.41 -5.37
C GLU A 40 -6.14 -17.03 -5.94
N LYS A 41 -7.37 -16.87 -6.43
CA LYS A 41 -7.87 -15.55 -6.81
C LYS A 41 -7.92 -14.66 -5.57
N ARG A 42 -7.08 -13.62 -5.57
CA ARG A 42 -7.06 -12.62 -4.50
C ARG A 42 -8.33 -11.78 -4.54
N VAL A 43 -9.13 -11.85 -3.49
CA VAL A 43 -10.41 -11.12 -3.37
C VAL A 43 -10.52 -10.49 -1.99
N SER A 44 -10.72 -9.18 -1.95
CA SER A 44 -11.08 -8.48 -0.72
C SER A 44 -12.55 -8.74 -0.39
N THR A 45 -12.83 -9.19 0.83
CA THR A 45 -14.18 -9.48 1.31
C THR A 45 -14.45 -8.69 2.58
N PHE A 46 -15.59 -7.99 2.62
CA PHE A 46 -15.99 -7.19 3.77
C PHE A 46 -17.44 -7.50 4.14
N VAL A 47 -17.68 -7.82 5.42
CA VAL A 47 -19.00 -8.06 6.00
C VAL A 47 -19.30 -6.95 7.01
N PHE A 48 -20.43 -6.26 6.80
CA PHE A 48 -20.97 -5.28 7.74
C PHE A 48 -22.28 -5.80 8.36
N ILE A 49 -22.44 -5.60 9.66
CA ILE A 49 -23.63 -5.96 10.43
C ILE A 49 -24.06 -4.73 11.24
N GLY A 50 -25.19 -4.13 10.87
CA GLY A 50 -25.69 -2.90 11.48
C GLY A 50 -27.12 -2.60 11.03
N LYS A 51 -27.69 -1.51 11.56
CA LYS A 51 -29.02 -1.00 11.15
C LYS A 51 -28.82 0.25 10.29
N ASN A 52 -29.69 0.46 9.30
CA ASN A 52 -29.69 1.64 8.41
C ASN A 52 -28.35 1.85 7.69
N LEU A 53 -27.71 0.77 7.24
CA LEU A 53 -26.46 0.85 6.49
C LEU A 53 -26.75 1.26 5.04
N ASN A 54 -26.03 2.26 4.53
CA ASN A 54 -26.06 2.62 3.12
C ASN A 54 -25.08 1.74 2.34
N ARG A 55 -25.60 0.75 1.61
CA ARG A 55 -24.76 -0.20 0.89
C ARG A 55 -23.95 0.47 -0.22
N GLU A 56 -24.54 1.41 -0.93
CA GLU A 56 -23.92 2.06 -2.09
C GLU A 56 -22.71 2.88 -1.66
N GLU A 57 -22.89 3.71 -0.64
CA GLU A 57 -21.81 4.51 -0.03
C GLU A 57 -20.69 3.64 0.56
N LEU A 58 -21.03 2.55 1.25
CA LEU A 58 -20.01 1.63 1.78
C LEU A 58 -19.18 0.97 0.68
N VAL A 59 -19.82 0.64 -0.45
CA VAL A 59 -19.12 0.05 -1.58
C VAL A 59 -18.30 1.10 -2.30
N SER A 60 -18.85 2.26 -2.65
CA SER A 60 -18.13 3.31 -3.38
C SER A 60 -16.87 3.75 -2.65
N ASN A 61 -16.97 4.04 -1.35
CA ASN A 61 -15.84 4.51 -0.55
C ASN A 61 -14.76 3.41 -0.40
N PHE A 62 -15.17 2.13 -0.39
CA PHE A 62 -14.21 1.03 -0.38
C PHE A 62 -13.54 0.83 -1.74
N GLU A 63 -14.26 1.07 -2.84
CA GLU A 63 -13.69 0.99 -4.19
C GLU A 63 -12.70 2.12 -4.48
N GLU A 64 -12.86 3.29 -3.86
CA GLU A 64 -11.88 4.39 -3.90
C GLU A 64 -10.53 4.00 -3.28
N CYS A 65 -10.51 3.00 -2.39
CA CYS A 65 -9.28 2.49 -1.77
C CYS A 65 -8.56 1.44 -2.64
N LYS A 66 -9.01 1.18 -3.87
CA LYS A 66 -8.33 0.25 -4.78
C LYS A 66 -6.93 0.77 -5.11
N ALA A 67 -5.94 -0.11 -4.95
CA ALA A 67 -4.56 0.20 -5.30
C ALA A 67 -4.43 0.55 -6.79
N GLU A 68 -3.61 1.55 -7.10
CA GLU A 68 -3.43 2.01 -8.47
C GLU A 68 -2.93 0.89 -9.40
N GLU A 69 -3.50 0.84 -10.60
CA GLU A 69 -3.08 -0.16 -11.60
C GLU A 69 -1.83 0.27 -12.36
N ASN A 70 -1.74 1.57 -12.67
CA ASN A 70 -0.73 2.15 -13.54
C ASN A 70 0.12 3.14 -12.75
N LEU A 71 1.29 2.69 -12.32
CA LEU A 71 2.29 3.52 -11.66
C LEU A 71 2.96 4.47 -12.66
N ARG A 72 3.17 5.73 -12.26
CA ARG A 72 3.78 6.80 -13.07
C ARG A 72 5.23 6.50 -13.51
N PHE A 73 6.01 5.78 -12.72
CA PHE A 73 7.42 5.50 -12.98
C PHE A 73 7.67 4.02 -13.26
N ALA A 74 8.45 3.69 -14.28
CA ALA A 74 8.83 2.33 -14.61
C ALA A 74 10.02 1.82 -13.77
N ILE A 75 10.20 0.50 -13.70
CA ILE A 75 11.41 -0.08 -13.13
C ILE A 75 12.60 0.35 -13.98
N GLY A 76 13.57 0.98 -13.33
CA GLY A 76 14.76 1.53 -13.95
C GLY A 76 14.72 3.04 -14.15
N ASP A 77 13.58 3.69 -13.92
CA ASP A 77 13.49 5.15 -13.98
C ASP A 77 14.24 5.79 -12.82
N GLU A 78 14.87 6.93 -13.11
CA GLU A 78 15.57 7.74 -12.14
C GLU A 78 14.60 8.79 -11.57
N VAL A 79 14.49 8.82 -10.25
CA VAL A 79 13.48 9.59 -9.51
C VAL A 79 14.09 10.27 -8.29
N GLN A 80 13.37 11.24 -7.75
CA GLN A 80 13.59 11.73 -6.39
C GLN A 80 12.53 11.14 -5.47
N VAL A 81 12.94 10.68 -4.30
CA VAL A 81 12.05 10.14 -3.27
C VAL A 81 12.23 10.91 -1.96
N ALA A 82 11.11 11.14 -1.27
CA ALA A 82 11.11 11.76 0.05
C ALA A 82 11.71 10.79 1.08
N THR A 83 12.75 11.24 1.79
CA THR A 83 13.49 10.46 2.80
C THR A 83 13.38 11.05 4.21
N GLY A 84 12.61 12.12 4.35
CA GLY A 84 12.37 12.87 5.57
C GLY A 84 11.61 14.15 5.27
N ILE A 85 11.27 14.92 6.30
CA ILE A 85 10.63 16.22 6.15
C ILE A 85 11.56 17.12 5.33
N ASP A 86 11.07 17.55 4.16
CA ASP A 86 11.80 18.38 3.17
C ASP A 86 13.13 17.79 2.66
N LYS A 87 13.38 16.48 2.86
CA LYS A 87 14.60 15.82 2.41
C LYS A 87 14.32 14.90 1.24
N TRP A 88 14.81 15.27 0.06
CA TRP A 88 14.73 14.49 -1.16
C TRP A 88 16.06 13.83 -1.49
N SER A 89 16.02 12.54 -1.84
CA SER A 89 17.20 11.78 -2.28
C SER A 89 16.97 11.26 -3.69
N LYS A 90 18.02 11.22 -4.49
CA LYS A 90 17.98 10.64 -5.85
C LYS A 90 18.14 9.14 -5.79
N GLY A 91 17.42 8.44 -6.66
CA GLY A 91 17.52 7.00 -6.76
C GLY A 91 16.85 6.45 -8.00
N LYS A 92 16.94 5.13 -8.13
CA LYS A 92 16.39 4.37 -9.25
C LYS A 92 15.30 3.43 -8.77
N VAL A 93 14.17 3.39 -9.47
CA VAL A 93 13.09 2.44 -9.18
C VAL A 93 13.60 1.03 -9.47
N ILE A 94 13.60 0.16 -8.47
CA ILE A 94 14.08 -1.23 -8.61
C ILE A 94 12.94 -2.26 -8.57
N LYS A 95 11.78 -1.90 -8.01
CA LYS A 95 10.62 -2.80 -7.93
C LYS A 95 9.32 -2.03 -7.75
N HIS A 96 8.23 -2.58 -8.29
CA HIS A 96 6.87 -2.15 -8.02
C HIS A 96 6.18 -3.05 -7.00
N TRP A 97 5.29 -2.48 -6.19
CA TRP A 97 4.44 -3.20 -5.24
C TRP A 97 5.24 -4.15 -4.32
N ASP A 98 6.12 -3.56 -3.51
CA ASP A 98 6.94 -4.27 -2.53
C ASP A 98 6.47 -3.95 -1.11
N GLN A 99 6.11 -4.97 -0.33
CA GLN A 99 5.64 -4.82 1.05
C GLN A 99 4.46 -3.85 1.20
N GLY A 100 3.54 -3.83 0.23
CA GLY A 100 2.41 -2.89 0.22
C GLY A 100 2.69 -1.53 -0.41
N ASN A 101 3.95 -1.22 -0.70
CA ASN A 101 4.34 0.10 -1.23
C ASN A 101 4.45 0.09 -2.76
N PRO A 102 3.93 1.13 -3.45
CA PRO A 102 4.02 1.26 -4.90
C PRO A 102 5.43 1.12 -5.47
N TYR A 103 6.42 1.76 -4.83
CA TYR A 103 7.80 1.80 -5.35
C TYR A 103 8.81 1.41 -4.29
N LYS A 104 9.81 0.63 -4.72
CA LYS A 104 11.07 0.44 -4.03
C LYS A 104 12.17 1.12 -4.82
N ILE A 105 12.90 2.03 -4.19
CA ILE A 105 13.91 2.88 -4.82
C ILE A 105 15.27 2.59 -4.21
N GLN A 106 16.27 2.31 -5.06
CA GLN A 106 17.68 2.25 -4.66
C GLN A 106 18.27 3.64 -4.74
N LEU A 107 18.80 4.15 -3.62
CA LEU A 107 19.39 5.50 -3.56
C LEU A 107 20.80 5.50 -4.15
N GLU A 108 21.16 6.60 -4.82
CA GLU A 108 22.46 6.77 -5.49
C GLU A 108 23.57 7.23 -4.54
N GLU A 109 23.23 7.96 -3.47
CA GLU A 109 24.19 8.41 -2.46
C GLU A 109 24.25 7.43 -1.28
N GLU A 110 25.47 7.13 -0.81
CA GLU A 110 25.73 6.26 0.36
C GLU A 110 25.11 6.78 1.69
N GLY A 111 24.45 7.95 1.69
CA GLY A 111 23.78 8.56 2.85
C GLY A 111 22.25 8.55 2.81
N GLY A 112 21.66 7.94 1.78
CA GLY A 112 20.23 7.75 1.64
C GLY A 112 19.83 6.36 2.12
N GLY A 113 19.21 6.25 3.29
CA GLY A 113 18.99 4.96 3.97
C GLY A 113 20.17 4.58 4.86
N ALA A 114 19.93 3.86 5.94
CA ALA A 114 21.02 3.36 6.76
C ALA A 114 21.87 2.40 5.91
N ASN A 115 23.12 2.77 5.60
CA ASN A 115 24.09 1.91 4.91
C ASN A 115 23.73 1.48 3.47
N GLY A 116 23.04 2.32 2.69
CA GLY A 116 22.71 2.02 1.29
C GLY A 116 21.51 1.08 1.08
N GLU A 117 20.72 0.88 2.13
CA GLU A 117 19.44 0.17 2.02
C GLU A 117 18.44 0.93 1.13
N PRO A 118 17.65 0.23 0.30
CA PRO A 118 16.62 0.85 -0.51
C PRO A 118 15.51 1.44 0.37
N VAL A 119 14.85 2.46 -0.15
CA VAL A 119 13.71 3.11 0.49
C VAL A 119 12.42 2.83 -0.27
N TRP A 120 11.28 3.05 0.39
CA TRP A 120 9.97 2.89 -0.22
C TRP A 120 9.24 4.22 -0.31
N ALA A 121 8.64 4.49 -1.47
CA ALA A 121 7.62 5.52 -1.58
C ALA A 121 6.26 4.87 -1.32
N VAL A 122 5.55 5.35 -0.30
CA VAL A 122 4.31 4.69 0.18
C VAL A 122 3.08 5.06 -0.67
N MET A 123 3.17 6.14 -1.46
CA MET A 123 2.13 6.59 -2.38
C MET A 123 2.77 7.01 -3.72
N ASP A 124 1.98 6.95 -4.80
CA ASP A 124 2.37 7.49 -6.11
C ASP A 124 1.96 8.95 -6.27
N GLU A 125 2.44 9.80 -5.38
CA GLU A 125 2.14 11.24 -5.36
C GLU A 125 3.43 12.06 -5.35
N ASP A 126 3.36 13.30 -5.81
CA ASP A 126 4.52 14.21 -5.88
C ASP A 126 5.14 14.52 -4.52
N ASP A 127 4.40 14.30 -3.42
CA ASP A 127 4.89 14.41 -2.05
C ASP A 127 5.81 13.25 -1.64
N TRP A 128 5.76 12.12 -2.37
CA TRP A 128 6.52 10.92 -2.06
C TRP A 128 7.56 10.58 -3.12
N ILE A 129 7.24 10.80 -4.40
CA ILE A 129 8.08 10.44 -5.53
C ILE A 129 7.84 11.37 -6.73
N LYS A 130 8.92 11.84 -7.36
CA LYS A 130 8.88 12.72 -8.54
C LYS A 130 10.03 12.47 -9.51
N ALA A 131 9.88 12.94 -10.76
CA ALA A 131 10.93 12.82 -11.78
C ALA A 131 12.17 13.68 -11.44
N LEU A 132 13.34 13.27 -11.93
CA LEU A 132 14.56 14.09 -11.90
C LEU A 132 14.46 15.24 -12.93
N GLY A 133 13.75 16.32 -12.60
CA GLY A 133 13.70 17.50 -13.46
C GLY A 133 12.49 18.43 -13.32
N GLY A 134 11.77 18.38 -12.20
CA GLY A 134 10.65 19.27 -11.89
C GLY A 134 11.00 20.33 -10.85
#